data_AF-B4MS99-F1
#
_entry.id   AF-B4MS99-F1
#
_cell.length_a   1.000
_cell.length_b   1.000
_cell.length_c   1.000
_cell.angle_alpha   90.00
_cell.angle_beta   90.00
_cell.angle_gamma   90.00
#
_symmetry.space_group_name_H-M   'P 1'
#
loop_
_entity.id
_entity.type
_entity.pdbx_description
1 polymer ?
#
loop_
_entity_poly.entity_id
_entity_poly.type
_entity_poly.pdbx_seq_one_letter_code
_entity_poly.pdbx_strand_id
1 'polypeptide(L)'
;MLKNISVFFVILYLSLNLNTIQAAIEPLDEYVTQNIRQYNAKLKQYEVEMANFKTTHAKQLSPINVQADQLELKIEEANSLLIPIELIDQWHRQCVLNYSSSIPAIATLRSSLSACASNTADSLMSSPKSTFNTLKSYYDKLPNSVANCEKTHSNSQTNYTTCVTKLITDANTYTVNNQKTFTSYMESSQCTADSRIVAAWQCSFNIVFNTASILSTALRKIEDCVDNRVWCGSLAACKSPNCNTVYFNNAVRQNETIRNPLYNPNSTVSCMEIHFLK
;
A
#
# COMPACT_ATOMS: atom_id res chain seq x y z
N MET A 1 21.07 -90.41 3.85
CA MET A 1 20.21 -89.29 3.41
C MET A 1 20.19 -88.23 4.51
N LEU A 2 21.10 -87.24 4.49
CA LEU A 2 21.11 -86.07 5.40
C LEU A 2 22.22 -85.13 4.91
N LYS A 3 21.91 -84.24 3.95
CA LYS A 3 22.86 -83.18 3.55
C LYS A 3 22.23 -81.87 3.02
N ASN A 4 20.90 -81.72 3.04
CA ASN A 4 20.22 -80.56 2.45
C ASN A 4 19.40 -79.69 3.44
N ILE A 5 19.51 -79.91 4.75
CA ILE A 5 18.71 -79.15 5.74
C ILE A 5 19.40 -77.82 6.18
N SER A 6 20.72 -77.69 6.02
CA SER A 6 21.44 -76.47 6.43
C SER A 6 21.32 -75.27 5.47
N VAL A 7 20.90 -75.47 4.22
CA VAL A 7 20.79 -74.37 3.24
C VAL A 7 19.47 -73.59 3.37
N PHE A 8 18.39 -74.25 3.81
CA PHE A 8 17.09 -73.61 3.99
C PHE A 8 17.03 -72.65 5.19
N PHE A 9 17.77 -72.92 6.26
CA PHE A 9 17.79 -72.05 7.44
C PHE A 9 18.57 -70.75 7.20
N VAL A 10 19.57 -70.74 6.32
CA VAL A 10 20.33 -69.51 6.01
C VAL A 10 19.49 -68.53 5.18
N ILE A 11 18.65 -69.04 4.27
CA ILE A 11 17.76 -68.20 3.43
C ILE A 11 16.60 -67.60 4.24
N LEU A 12 16.12 -68.32 5.28
CA LEU A 12 15.08 -67.81 6.17
C LEU A 12 15.60 -66.71 7.12
N TYR A 13 16.87 -66.77 7.56
CA TYR A 13 17.48 -65.72 8.38
C TYR A 13 17.82 -64.44 7.59
N LEU A 14 18.08 -64.54 6.28
CA LEU A 14 18.29 -63.36 5.42
C LEU A 14 16.98 -62.61 5.10
N SER A 15 15.85 -63.31 5.02
CA SER A 15 14.54 -62.71 4.73
C SER A 15 13.88 -62.03 5.95
N LEU A 16 14.22 -62.47 7.17
CA LEU A 16 13.76 -61.82 8.40
C LEU A 16 14.48 -60.49 8.70
N ASN A 17 15.69 -60.28 8.19
CA ASN A 17 16.44 -59.02 8.34
C ASN A 17 16.03 -57.95 7.31
N LEU A 18 15.49 -58.34 6.15
CA LEU A 18 14.96 -57.36 5.17
C LEU A 18 13.67 -56.70 5.67
N ASN A 19 12.80 -57.46 6.35
CA ASN A 19 11.50 -56.96 6.81
C ASN A 19 11.62 -56.00 8.01
N THR A 20 12.62 -56.17 8.88
CA THR A 20 12.86 -55.26 10.00
C THR A 20 13.48 -53.93 9.57
N ILE A 21 14.29 -53.94 8.50
CA ILE A 21 14.82 -52.73 7.87
C ILE A 21 13.69 -51.95 7.20
N GLN A 22 12.81 -52.62 6.44
CA GLN A 22 11.67 -51.97 5.77
C GLN A 22 10.70 -51.29 6.75
N ALA A 23 10.41 -51.93 7.90
CA ALA A 23 9.48 -51.41 8.90
C ALA A 23 10.00 -50.18 9.69
N ALA A 24 11.32 -49.94 9.71
CA ALA A 24 11.92 -48.77 10.35
C ALA A 24 12.21 -47.61 9.37
N ILE A 25 12.10 -47.85 8.06
CA ILE A 25 12.28 -46.84 7.00
C ILE A 25 10.98 -46.06 6.76
N GLU A 26 9.82 -46.73 6.76
CA GLU A 26 8.50 -46.11 6.54
C GLU A 26 8.19 -44.92 7.49
N PRO A 27 8.49 -44.98 8.81
CA PRO A 27 8.30 -43.84 9.71
C PRO A 27 9.26 -42.67 9.45
N LEU A 28 10.47 -42.95 8.93
CA LEU A 28 11.49 -41.95 8.65
C LEU A 28 11.21 -41.22 7.33
N ASP A 29 10.77 -41.94 6.31
CA ASP A 29 10.32 -41.35 5.04
C ASP A 29 9.07 -40.50 5.23
N GLU A 30 8.14 -40.94 6.08
CA GLU A 30 6.99 -40.12 6.48
C GLU A 30 7.45 -38.87 7.24
N TYR A 31 8.38 -39.02 8.20
CA TYR A 31 8.98 -37.87 8.90
C TYR A 31 9.60 -36.85 7.95
N VAL A 32 10.40 -37.27 6.96
CA VAL A 32 10.97 -36.39 5.93
C VAL A 32 9.87 -35.70 5.12
N THR A 33 8.89 -36.48 4.66
CA THR A 33 7.77 -35.98 3.86
C THR A 33 6.97 -34.91 4.60
N GLN A 34 6.70 -35.11 5.89
CA GLN A 34 5.99 -34.13 6.71
C GLN A 34 6.79 -32.83 6.86
N ASN A 35 8.10 -32.91 7.08
CA ASN A 35 8.94 -31.71 7.15
C ASN A 35 8.97 -30.95 5.81
N ILE A 36 9.09 -31.65 4.68
CA ILE A 36 9.03 -31.02 3.35
C ILE A 36 7.68 -30.32 3.13
N ARG A 37 6.56 -30.93 3.55
CA ARG A 37 5.23 -30.29 3.51
C ARG A 37 5.20 -29.01 4.34
N GLN A 38 5.77 -29.02 5.54
CA GLN A 38 5.86 -27.83 6.40
C GLN A 38 6.70 -26.73 5.77
N TYR A 39 7.84 -27.06 5.16
CA TYR A 39 8.69 -26.09 4.44
C TYR A 39 7.97 -25.46 3.25
N ASN A 40 7.25 -26.26 2.46
CA ASN A 40 6.44 -25.76 1.35
C ASN A 40 5.31 -24.84 1.84
N ALA A 41 4.63 -25.22 2.93
CA ALA A 41 3.61 -24.38 3.55
C ALA A 41 4.21 -23.04 4.03
N LYS A 42 5.44 -23.07 4.58
CA LYS A 42 6.15 -21.87 5.01
C LYS A 42 6.50 -20.93 3.86
N LEU A 43 7.02 -21.47 2.76
CA LEU A 43 7.24 -20.68 1.54
C LEU A 43 5.93 -20.07 1.03
N LYS A 44 4.85 -20.85 1.05
CA LYS A 44 3.54 -20.36 0.61
C LYS A 44 3.02 -19.22 1.47
N GLN A 45 3.24 -19.30 2.79
CA GLN A 45 2.93 -18.22 3.72
C GLN A 45 3.64 -16.92 3.33
N TYR A 46 4.95 -16.97 3.05
CA TYR A 46 5.72 -15.78 2.66
C TYR A 46 5.24 -15.18 1.33
N GLU A 47 4.89 -16.01 0.35
CA GLU A 47 4.31 -15.53 -0.91
C GLU A 47 3.01 -14.75 -0.68
N VAL A 48 2.12 -15.31 0.14
CA VAL A 48 0.83 -14.69 0.47
C VAL A 48 1.05 -13.38 1.21
N GLU A 49 1.97 -13.34 2.16
CA GLU A 49 2.26 -12.12 2.94
C GLU A 49 2.80 -11.00 2.05
N MET A 50 3.76 -11.29 1.16
CA MET A 50 4.27 -10.32 0.18
C MET A 50 3.17 -9.88 -0.82
N ALA A 51 2.30 -10.78 -1.26
CA ALA A 51 1.20 -10.44 -2.16
C ALA A 51 0.15 -9.54 -1.49
N ASN A 52 -0.17 -9.83 -0.21
CA ASN A 52 -1.07 -9.03 0.59
C ASN A 52 -0.52 -7.63 0.82
N PHE A 53 0.78 -7.50 1.10
CA PHE A 53 1.44 -6.20 1.20
C PHE A 53 1.25 -5.37 -0.07
N LYS A 54 1.58 -5.93 -1.24
CA LYS A 54 1.45 -5.21 -2.52
C LYS A 54 0.01 -4.78 -2.81
N THR A 55 -0.93 -5.68 -2.56
CA THR A 55 -2.36 -5.44 -2.79
C THR A 55 -2.87 -4.35 -1.84
N THR A 56 -2.50 -4.40 -0.57
CA THR A 56 -2.94 -3.43 0.44
C THR A 56 -2.37 -2.05 0.15
N HIS A 57 -1.07 -1.98 -0.15
CA HIS A 57 -0.41 -0.72 -0.51
C HIS A 57 -1.06 -0.05 -1.73
N ALA A 58 -1.31 -0.82 -2.81
CA ALA A 58 -1.98 -0.31 -4.00
C ALA A 58 -3.42 0.16 -3.70
N LYS A 59 -4.17 -0.59 -2.88
CA LYS A 59 -5.52 -0.20 -2.46
C LYS A 59 -5.53 1.09 -1.67
N GLN A 60 -4.56 1.30 -0.77
CA GLN A 60 -4.46 2.52 0.04
C GLN A 60 -4.15 3.77 -0.80
N LEU A 61 -3.48 3.63 -1.93
CA LEU A 61 -3.19 4.74 -2.86
C LEU A 61 -4.31 4.96 -3.89
N SER A 62 -5.16 3.95 -4.14
CA SER A 62 -6.22 4.03 -5.17
C SER A 62 -7.18 5.22 -5.06
N PRO A 63 -7.58 5.73 -3.87
CA PRO A 63 -8.53 6.83 -3.82
C PRO A 63 -7.95 8.17 -4.28
N ILE A 64 -6.62 8.31 -4.41
CA ILE A 64 -6.00 9.50 -5.02
C ILE A 64 -6.47 9.65 -6.48
N ASN A 65 -6.66 8.54 -7.19
CA ASN A 65 -7.21 8.59 -8.55
C ASN A 65 -8.69 9.01 -8.56
N VAL A 66 -9.47 8.59 -7.55
CA VAL A 66 -10.86 9.02 -7.39
C VAL A 66 -10.95 10.52 -7.15
N GLN A 67 -10.04 11.09 -6.34
CA GLN A 67 -9.94 12.54 -6.18
C GLN A 67 -9.61 13.26 -7.49
N ALA A 68 -8.78 12.66 -8.34
CA ALA A 68 -8.48 13.20 -9.67
C ALA A 68 -9.74 13.25 -10.54
N ASP A 69 -10.50 12.16 -10.61
CA ASP A 69 -11.74 12.08 -11.40
C ASP A 69 -12.79 13.08 -10.90
N GLN A 70 -12.94 13.23 -9.58
CA GLN A 70 -13.86 14.21 -8.99
C GLN A 70 -13.51 15.66 -9.35
N LEU A 71 -12.22 15.99 -9.31
CA LEU A 71 -11.75 17.34 -9.57
C LEU A 71 -11.76 17.69 -11.07
N GLU A 72 -11.55 16.70 -11.93
CA GLU A 72 -11.77 16.80 -13.37
C GLU A 72 -13.22 17.17 -13.68
N LEU A 73 -14.19 16.42 -13.14
CA LEU A 73 -15.61 16.73 -13.31
C LEU A 73 -15.93 18.17 -12.88
N LYS A 74 -15.34 18.66 -11.79
CA LYS A 74 -15.55 20.04 -11.33
C LYS A 74 -14.99 21.08 -12.30
N ILE A 75 -13.86 20.80 -12.95
CA ILE A 75 -13.30 21.67 -13.99
C ILE A 75 -14.17 21.63 -15.25
N GLU A 76 -14.67 20.46 -15.64
CA GLU A 76 -15.58 20.32 -16.79
C GLU A 76 -16.92 21.03 -16.56
N GLU A 77 -17.50 20.90 -15.38
CA GLU A 77 -18.70 21.63 -14.96
C GLU A 77 -18.46 23.14 -15.04
N ALA A 78 -17.35 23.63 -14.50
CA ALA A 78 -16.98 25.04 -14.57
C ALA A 78 -16.85 25.53 -16.02
N ASN A 79 -16.13 24.80 -16.87
CA ASN A 79 -15.99 25.17 -18.29
C ASN A 79 -17.35 25.18 -19.01
N SER A 80 -18.22 24.22 -18.70
CA SER A 80 -19.58 24.14 -19.28
C SER A 80 -20.45 25.33 -18.89
N LEU A 81 -20.25 25.90 -17.70
CA LEU A 81 -20.93 27.13 -17.26
C LEU A 81 -20.36 28.38 -17.93
N LEU A 82 -19.05 28.42 -18.18
CA LEU A 82 -18.37 29.58 -18.75
C LEU A 82 -18.62 29.75 -20.25
N ILE A 83 -18.71 28.65 -21.02
CA ILE A 83 -18.89 28.69 -22.48
C ILE A 83 -20.12 29.53 -22.90
N PRO A 84 -21.33 29.34 -22.33
CA PRO A 84 -22.49 30.17 -22.68
C PRO A 84 -22.30 31.66 -22.34
N ILE A 85 -21.60 31.98 -21.24
CA ILE A 85 -21.35 33.35 -20.81
C ILE A 85 -20.49 34.09 -21.85
N GLU A 86 -19.50 33.43 -22.44
CA GLU A 86 -18.66 34.00 -23.51
C GLU A 86 -19.45 34.42 -24.76
N LEU A 87 -20.64 33.86 -24.97
CA LEU A 87 -21.47 34.09 -26.16
C LEU A 87 -22.48 35.24 -26.01
N ILE A 88 -22.63 35.82 -24.81
CA ILE A 88 -23.64 36.86 -24.54
C ILE A 88 -23.29 38.16 -25.28
N ASP A 89 -22.13 38.75 -24.97
CA ASP A 89 -21.61 39.96 -25.61
C ASP A 89 -20.08 40.09 -25.40
N GLN A 90 -19.50 41.18 -25.89
CA GLN A 90 -18.06 41.44 -25.77
C GLN A 90 -17.59 41.64 -24.32
N TRP A 91 -18.43 42.20 -23.44
CA TRP A 91 -18.10 42.43 -22.03
C TRP A 91 -17.99 41.09 -21.29
N HIS A 92 -19.00 40.23 -21.40
CA HIS A 92 -19.02 38.92 -20.77
C HIS A 92 -17.86 38.05 -21.26
N ARG A 93 -17.62 38.06 -22.59
CA ARG A 93 -16.46 37.38 -23.19
C ARG A 93 -15.14 37.86 -22.58
N GLN A 94 -14.96 39.17 -22.41
CA GLN A 94 -13.74 39.71 -21.81
C GLN A 94 -13.59 39.28 -20.34
N CYS A 95 -14.67 39.28 -19.56
CA CYS A 95 -14.66 38.81 -18.17
C CYS A 95 -14.19 37.36 -18.06
N VAL A 96 -14.72 36.46 -18.90
CA VAL A 96 -14.29 35.05 -18.90
C VAL A 96 -12.83 34.91 -19.31
N LEU A 97 -12.41 35.53 -20.42
CA LEU A 97 -11.04 35.43 -20.95
C LEU A 97 -9.98 35.97 -19.98
N ASN A 98 -10.32 36.98 -19.16
CA ASN A 98 -9.39 37.56 -18.19
C ASN A 98 -9.02 36.58 -17.05
N TYR A 99 -9.88 35.62 -16.73
CA TYR A 99 -9.71 34.77 -15.55
C TYR A 99 -9.70 33.27 -15.85
N SER A 100 -10.21 32.82 -17.01
CA SER A 100 -10.24 31.41 -17.40
C SER A 100 -8.84 30.79 -17.54
N SER A 101 -7.83 31.60 -17.89
CA SER A 101 -6.42 31.16 -17.94
C SER A 101 -5.85 30.71 -16.59
N SER A 102 -6.48 31.10 -15.48
CA SER A 102 -6.11 30.64 -14.14
C SER A 102 -6.66 29.26 -13.82
N ILE A 103 -7.67 28.77 -14.55
CA ILE A 103 -8.23 27.43 -14.35
C ILE A 103 -7.21 26.41 -14.88
N PRO A 104 -6.73 25.48 -14.04
CA PRO A 104 -5.72 24.51 -14.47
C PRO A 104 -6.28 23.54 -15.49
N ALA A 105 -5.45 23.13 -16.45
CA ALA A 105 -5.79 22.12 -17.42
C ALA A 105 -5.94 20.73 -16.76
N ILE A 106 -6.97 19.98 -17.16
CA ILE A 106 -7.25 18.62 -16.67
C ILE A 106 -6.03 17.70 -16.81
N ALA A 107 -5.33 17.76 -17.94
CA ALA A 107 -4.14 16.94 -18.18
C ALA A 107 -3.02 17.21 -17.16
N THR A 108 -2.78 18.49 -16.81
CA THR A 108 -1.79 18.90 -15.80
C THR A 108 -2.21 18.46 -14.41
N LEU A 109 -3.50 18.52 -14.11
CA LEU A 109 -4.03 18.05 -12.84
C LEU A 109 -3.85 16.52 -12.68
N ARG A 110 -4.26 15.73 -13.69
CA ARG A 110 -4.13 14.27 -13.65
C ARG A 110 -2.67 13.83 -13.54
N SER A 111 -1.76 14.49 -14.26
CA SER A 111 -0.32 14.17 -14.17
C SER A 111 0.25 14.51 -12.79
N SER A 112 -0.17 15.62 -12.18
CA SER A 112 0.27 16.01 -10.84
C SER A 112 -0.24 15.05 -9.76
N LEU A 113 -1.51 14.64 -9.81
CA LEU A 113 -2.08 13.69 -8.86
C LEU A 113 -1.52 12.28 -9.01
N SER A 114 -1.33 11.80 -10.24
CA SER A 114 -0.70 10.50 -10.49
C SER A 114 0.76 10.44 -10.03
N ALA A 115 1.49 11.57 -10.08
CA ALA A 115 2.83 11.66 -9.53
C ALA A 115 2.87 11.48 -8.00
N CYS A 116 1.81 11.86 -7.28
CA CYS A 116 1.71 11.61 -5.83
C CYS A 116 1.57 10.11 -5.49
N ALA A 117 0.93 9.32 -6.37
CA ALA A 117 0.60 7.92 -6.13
C ALA A 117 1.64 6.93 -6.69
N SER A 118 2.93 7.30 -6.70
CA SER A 118 3.99 6.44 -7.26
C SER A 118 4.00 5.05 -6.60
N ASN A 119 3.70 4.01 -7.39
CA ASN A 119 3.66 2.64 -6.90
C ASN A 119 5.09 2.12 -6.72
N THR A 120 5.54 2.08 -5.46
CA THR A 120 6.90 1.65 -5.12
C THR A 120 6.94 0.29 -4.40
N ALA A 121 5.83 -0.45 -4.41
CA ALA A 121 5.68 -1.70 -3.68
C ALA A 121 6.77 -2.73 -4.04
N ASP A 122 7.17 -2.82 -5.32
CA ASP A 122 8.23 -3.74 -5.75
C ASP A 122 9.59 -3.40 -5.14
N SER A 123 9.93 -2.11 -5.02
CA SER A 123 11.17 -1.67 -4.36
C SER A 123 11.19 -2.05 -2.88
N LEU A 124 10.05 -1.87 -2.20
CA LEU A 124 9.87 -2.18 -0.78
C LEU A 124 9.93 -3.68 -0.50
N MET A 125 9.62 -4.53 -1.49
CA MET A 125 9.63 -5.98 -1.37
C MET A 125 10.95 -6.64 -1.76
N SER A 126 11.98 -5.87 -2.12
CA SER A 126 13.28 -6.41 -2.54
C SER A 126 13.94 -7.26 -1.45
N SER A 127 14.01 -6.76 -0.21
CA SER A 127 14.63 -7.49 0.92
C SER A 127 13.84 -8.74 1.34
N PRO A 128 12.51 -8.68 1.59
CA PRO A 128 11.71 -9.88 1.86
C PRO A 128 11.82 -10.95 0.76
N LYS A 129 11.80 -10.52 -0.51
CA LYS A 129 11.94 -11.41 -1.66
C LYS A 129 13.31 -12.09 -1.71
N SER A 130 14.37 -11.38 -1.34
CA SER A 130 15.72 -11.97 -1.24
C SER A 130 15.79 -13.07 -0.18
N THR A 131 15.22 -12.82 1.01
CA THR A 131 15.13 -13.83 2.07
C THR A 131 14.29 -15.05 1.65
N PHE A 132 13.14 -14.81 1.01
CA PHE A 132 12.32 -15.87 0.42
C PHE A 132 13.11 -16.73 -0.57
N ASN A 133 13.79 -16.11 -1.53
CA ASN A 133 14.57 -16.83 -2.55
C ASN A 133 15.70 -17.66 -1.92
N THR A 134 16.35 -17.11 -0.90
CA THR A 134 17.42 -17.77 -0.15
C THR A 134 16.90 -19.01 0.57
N LEU A 135 15.77 -18.89 1.28
CA LEU A 135 15.14 -20.02 1.96
C LEU A 135 14.63 -21.08 0.97
N LYS A 136 14.01 -20.65 -0.13
CA LYS A 136 13.57 -21.56 -1.19
C LYS A 136 14.73 -22.36 -1.78
N SER A 137 15.83 -21.69 -2.12
CA SER A 137 17.03 -22.34 -2.65
C SER A 137 17.63 -23.35 -1.68
N TYR A 138 17.53 -23.09 -0.38
CA TYR A 138 17.96 -24.03 0.65
C TYR A 138 17.06 -25.28 0.66
N TYR A 139 15.74 -25.12 0.65
CA TYR A 139 14.81 -26.26 0.61
C TYR A 139 14.90 -27.07 -0.69
N ASP A 140 15.12 -26.42 -1.84
CA ASP A 140 15.27 -27.09 -3.14
C ASP A 140 16.46 -28.09 -3.15
N LYS A 141 17.46 -27.90 -2.28
CA LYS A 141 18.63 -28.80 -2.15
C LYS A 141 18.37 -29.97 -1.19
N LEU A 142 17.39 -29.86 -0.30
CA LEU A 142 17.14 -30.81 0.78
C LEU A 142 16.88 -32.25 0.27
N PRO A 143 16.07 -32.49 -0.79
CA PRO A 143 15.84 -33.84 -1.31
C PRO A 143 17.13 -34.53 -1.77
N ASN A 144 18.04 -33.79 -2.39
CA ASN A 144 19.34 -34.32 -2.82
C ASN A 144 20.23 -34.69 -1.62
N SER A 145 20.18 -33.89 -0.55
CA SER A 145 20.90 -34.20 0.69
C SER A 145 20.36 -35.44 1.39
N VAL A 146 19.04 -35.64 1.41
CA VAL A 146 18.41 -36.86 1.95
C VAL A 146 18.82 -38.09 1.14
N ALA A 147 18.74 -38.02 -0.20
CA ALA A 147 19.20 -39.10 -1.07
C ALA A 147 20.70 -39.42 -0.90
N ASN A 148 21.51 -38.43 -0.54
CA ASN A 148 22.93 -38.65 -0.24
C ASN A 148 23.15 -39.39 1.09
N CYS A 149 22.35 -39.11 2.13
CA CYS A 149 22.37 -39.87 3.39
C CYS A 149 22.05 -41.34 3.14
N GLU A 150 21.04 -41.62 2.30
CA GLU A 150 20.65 -42.98 1.93
C GLU A 150 21.78 -43.74 1.23
N LYS A 151 22.42 -43.11 0.23
CA LYS A 151 23.56 -43.68 -0.49
C LYS A 151 24.76 -43.97 0.41
N THR A 152 25.06 -43.06 1.33
CA THR A 152 26.25 -43.14 2.20
C THR A 152 26.09 -44.16 3.33
N HIS A 153 24.85 -44.40 3.77
CA HIS A 153 24.53 -45.25 4.91
C HIS A 153 23.57 -46.40 4.58
N SER A 154 23.63 -46.92 3.34
CA SER A 154 22.76 -47.99 2.84
C SER A 154 22.79 -49.27 3.68
N ASN A 155 23.88 -49.53 4.41
CA ASN A 155 24.08 -50.73 5.22
C ASN A 155 23.84 -50.50 6.73
N SER A 156 23.44 -49.30 7.16
CA SER A 156 23.24 -48.96 8.59
C SER A 156 22.05 -48.03 8.79
N GLN A 157 20.94 -48.60 9.26
CA GLN A 157 19.71 -47.87 9.57
C GLN A 157 19.93 -46.77 10.61
N THR A 158 20.74 -47.02 11.64
CA THR A 158 21.03 -46.05 12.70
C THR A 158 21.79 -44.84 12.17
N ASN A 159 22.79 -45.07 11.29
CA ASN A 159 23.58 -43.99 10.71
C ASN A 159 22.75 -43.19 9.70
N TYR A 160 21.92 -43.87 8.91
CA TYR A 160 20.96 -43.23 8.01
C TYR A 160 19.98 -42.32 8.77
N THR A 161 19.33 -42.87 9.82
CA THR A 161 18.39 -42.11 10.67
C THR A 161 19.06 -40.90 11.31
N THR A 162 20.28 -41.04 11.82
CA THR A 162 21.04 -39.93 12.42
C THR A 162 21.38 -38.86 11.38
N CYS A 163 21.75 -39.25 10.16
CA CYS A 163 22.04 -38.33 9.06
C CYS A 163 20.81 -37.50 8.67
N VAL A 164 19.67 -38.16 8.45
CA VAL A 164 18.40 -37.51 8.07
C VAL A 164 17.88 -36.59 9.17
N THR A 165 17.85 -37.05 10.42
CA THR A 165 17.36 -36.24 11.55
C THR A 165 18.22 -35.00 11.78
N LYS A 166 19.55 -35.11 11.60
CA LYS A 166 20.45 -33.95 11.63
C LYS A 166 20.15 -32.96 10.49
N LEU A 167 20.02 -33.42 9.25
CA LEU A 167 19.67 -32.56 8.11
C LEU A 167 18.37 -31.79 8.35
N ILE A 168 17.34 -32.46 8.89
CA ILE A 168 16.07 -31.82 9.20
C ILE A 168 16.21 -30.82 10.36
N THR A 169 17.00 -31.14 11.39
CA THR A 169 17.27 -30.21 12.51
C THR A 169 17.99 -28.94 12.03
N ASP A 170 18.98 -29.09 11.16
CA ASP A 170 19.71 -27.98 10.54
C ASP A 170 18.77 -27.13 9.68
N ALA A 171 17.89 -27.77 8.90
CA ALA A 171 16.89 -27.10 8.10
C ALA A 171 15.84 -26.33 8.93
N ASN A 172 15.38 -26.92 10.04
CA ASN A 172 14.49 -26.25 10.99
C ASN A 172 15.17 -25.02 11.62
N THR A 173 16.42 -25.15 12.03
CA THR A 173 17.22 -24.03 12.57
C THR A 173 17.38 -22.92 11.53
N TYR A 174 17.70 -23.28 10.29
CA TYR A 174 17.81 -22.34 9.17
C TYR A 174 16.48 -21.62 8.88
N THR A 175 15.37 -22.36 8.96
CA THR A 175 14.01 -21.85 8.77
C THR A 175 13.66 -20.79 9.80
N VAL A 176 13.87 -21.07 11.09
CA VAL A 176 13.58 -20.14 12.19
C VAL A 176 14.40 -18.85 12.05
N ASN A 177 15.68 -18.97 11.71
CA ASN A 177 16.53 -17.80 11.50
C ASN A 177 16.07 -16.95 10.31
N ASN A 178 15.73 -17.58 9.18
CA ASN A 178 15.19 -16.87 8.02
C ASN A 178 13.83 -16.24 8.31
N GLN A 179 12.99 -16.88 9.13
CA GLN A 179 11.71 -16.32 9.54
C GLN A 179 11.86 -15.01 10.31
N LYS A 180 12.80 -14.96 11.25
CA LYS A 180 13.07 -13.73 12.00
C LYS A 180 13.48 -12.59 11.06
N THR A 181 14.39 -12.88 10.12
CA THR A 181 14.84 -11.90 9.13
C THR A 181 13.71 -11.46 8.20
N PHE A 182 12.93 -12.41 7.68
CA PHE A 182 11.80 -12.12 6.79
C PHE A 182 10.77 -11.22 7.49
N THR A 183 10.40 -11.56 8.72
CA THR A 183 9.42 -10.77 9.52
C THR A 183 9.94 -9.35 9.75
N SER A 184 11.20 -9.20 10.15
CA SER A 184 11.80 -7.87 10.36
C SER A 184 11.85 -7.04 9.07
N TYR A 185 12.13 -7.64 7.92
CA TYR A 185 12.08 -6.94 6.64
C TYR A 185 10.65 -6.60 6.23
N MET A 186 9.68 -7.48 6.45
CA MET A 186 8.27 -7.17 6.21
C MET A 186 7.78 -5.99 7.06
N GLU A 187 8.12 -5.96 8.35
CA GLU A 187 7.80 -4.85 9.26
C GLU A 187 8.45 -3.53 8.80
N SER A 188 9.74 -3.55 8.45
CA SER A 188 10.45 -2.38 7.94
C SER A 188 9.83 -1.85 6.64
N SER A 189 9.47 -2.76 5.73
CA SER A 189 8.78 -2.43 4.49
C SER A 189 7.39 -1.85 4.74
N GLN A 190 6.66 -2.36 5.74
CA GLN A 190 5.36 -1.82 6.17
C GLN A 190 5.49 -0.40 6.71
N CYS A 191 6.42 -0.15 7.64
CA CYS A 191 6.65 1.18 8.18
C CYS A 191 7.03 2.20 7.07
N THR A 192 7.85 1.77 6.12
CA THR A 192 8.24 2.61 4.98
C THR A 192 7.05 2.85 4.04
N ALA A 193 6.23 1.84 3.80
CA ALA A 193 5.02 1.94 3.00
C ALA A 193 4.03 2.94 3.63
N ASP A 194 3.80 2.86 4.93
CA ASP A 194 2.88 3.74 5.65
C ASP A 194 3.33 5.20 5.58
N SER A 195 4.62 5.46 5.78
CA SER A 195 5.19 6.81 5.61
C SER A 195 5.00 7.34 4.18
N ARG A 196 5.22 6.51 3.16
CA ARG A 196 5.00 6.88 1.75
C ARG A 196 3.53 7.12 1.42
N ILE A 197 2.63 6.34 2.01
CA ILE A 197 1.18 6.53 1.86
C ILE A 197 0.78 7.90 2.43
N VAL A 198 1.24 8.23 3.65
CA VAL A 198 0.96 9.55 4.26
C VAL A 198 1.50 10.69 3.39
N ALA A 199 2.72 10.56 2.87
CA ALA A 199 3.29 11.56 1.96
C ALA A 199 2.48 11.70 0.65
N ALA A 200 2.04 10.58 0.07
CA ALA A 200 1.19 10.58 -1.12
C ALA A 200 -0.15 11.29 -0.85
N TRP A 201 -0.78 11.04 0.29
CA TRP A 201 -2.00 11.71 0.71
C TRP A 201 -1.81 13.21 0.91
N GLN A 202 -0.75 13.63 1.59
CA GLN A 202 -0.43 15.05 1.76
C GLN A 202 -0.18 15.75 0.42
N CYS A 203 0.55 15.09 -0.49
CA CYS A 203 0.76 15.56 -1.86
C CYS A 203 -0.58 15.74 -2.59
N SER A 204 -1.44 14.72 -2.58
CA SER A 204 -2.75 14.77 -3.24
C SER A 204 -3.65 15.85 -2.67
N PHE A 205 -3.70 15.97 -1.34
CA PHE A 205 -4.51 16.97 -0.64
C PHE A 205 -4.09 18.38 -1.03
N ASN A 206 -2.79 18.67 -1.06
CA ASN A 206 -2.29 19.98 -1.44
C ASN A 206 -2.69 20.35 -2.87
N ILE A 207 -2.63 19.40 -3.81
CA ILE A 207 -3.07 19.62 -5.19
C ILE A 207 -4.58 19.88 -5.23
N VAL A 208 -5.38 19.02 -4.61
CA VAL A 208 -6.85 19.14 -4.59
C VAL A 208 -7.27 20.48 -4.00
N PHE A 209 -6.71 20.85 -2.84
CA PHE A 209 -7.00 22.10 -2.16
C PHE A 209 -6.62 23.31 -3.02
N ASN A 210 -5.41 23.33 -3.58
CA ASN A 210 -4.94 24.43 -4.40
C ASN A 210 -5.80 24.60 -5.67
N THR A 211 -6.09 23.50 -6.37
CA THR A 211 -6.94 23.53 -7.56
C THR A 211 -8.35 24.00 -7.23
N ALA A 212 -8.96 23.50 -6.16
CA ALA A 212 -10.29 23.93 -5.74
C ALA A 212 -10.32 25.43 -5.38
N SER A 213 -9.29 25.92 -4.70
CA SER A 213 -9.15 27.34 -4.33
C SER A 213 -8.97 28.24 -5.57
N ILE A 214 -8.12 27.83 -6.51
CA ILE A 214 -7.88 28.54 -7.78
C ILE A 214 -9.16 28.57 -8.61
N LEU A 215 -9.83 27.42 -8.76
CA LEU A 215 -11.07 27.30 -9.52
C LEU A 215 -12.17 28.20 -8.93
N SER A 216 -12.39 28.12 -7.61
CA SER A 216 -13.39 28.94 -6.91
C SER A 216 -13.09 30.44 -7.03
N THR A 217 -11.81 30.81 -6.97
CA THR A 217 -11.38 32.21 -7.13
C THR A 217 -11.58 32.69 -8.56
N ALA A 218 -11.27 31.87 -9.56
CA ALA A 218 -11.46 32.21 -10.96
C ALA A 218 -12.95 32.40 -11.29
N LEU A 219 -13.79 31.44 -10.90
CA LEU A 219 -15.25 31.51 -11.10
C LEU A 219 -15.85 32.76 -10.45
N ARG A 220 -15.52 33.02 -9.18
CA ARG A 220 -16.03 34.22 -8.49
C ARG A 220 -15.58 35.52 -9.15
N LYS A 221 -14.32 35.61 -9.61
CA LYS A 221 -13.85 36.81 -10.34
C LYS A 221 -14.59 37.03 -11.66
N ILE A 222 -14.97 35.94 -12.34
CA ILE A 222 -15.79 36.00 -13.55
C ILE A 222 -17.19 36.49 -13.20
N GLU A 223 -17.83 35.91 -12.18
CA GLU A 223 -19.17 36.31 -11.71
C GLU A 223 -19.19 37.78 -11.29
N ASP A 224 -18.24 38.23 -10.46
CA ASP A 224 -18.13 39.63 -10.03
C ASP A 224 -17.95 40.56 -11.22
N CYS A 225 -17.12 40.18 -12.21
CA CYS A 225 -16.92 40.96 -13.43
C CYS A 225 -18.21 41.03 -14.28
N VAL A 226 -18.91 39.91 -14.47
CA VAL A 226 -20.18 39.84 -15.21
C VAL A 226 -21.24 40.73 -14.56
N ASP A 227 -21.37 40.65 -13.23
CA ASP A 227 -22.31 41.46 -12.44
C ASP A 227 -21.89 42.94 -12.31
N ASN A 228 -20.76 43.34 -12.91
CA ASN A 228 -20.16 44.66 -12.75
C ASN A 228 -19.94 45.06 -11.28
N ARG A 229 -19.63 44.06 -10.43
CA ARG A 229 -19.29 44.23 -9.02
C ARG A 229 -17.77 44.32 -8.87
N VAL A 230 -17.32 45.26 -8.04
CA VAL A 230 -15.89 45.42 -7.75
C VAL A 230 -15.44 44.29 -6.82
N TRP A 231 -14.48 43.49 -7.28
CA TRP A 231 -13.87 42.42 -6.48
C TRP A 231 -13.22 42.99 -5.22
N CYS A 232 -13.70 42.50 -4.08
CA CYS A 232 -13.28 42.92 -2.75
C CYS A 232 -12.20 41.96 -2.23
N GLY A 233 -11.10 41.78 -2.98
CA GLY A 233 -10.03 40.83 -2.65
C GLY A 233 -8.68 41.43 -2.28
N SER A 234 -8.67 42.76 -2.09
CA SER A 234 -7.60 43.48 -1.44
C SER A 234 -8.19 44.15 -0.20
N LEU A 235 -7.51 44.09 0.95
CA LEU A 235 -7.84 44.87 2.15
C LEU A 235 -8.02 46.37 1.84
N ALA A 236 -7.41 46.86 0.75
CA ALA A 236 -7.59 48.24 0.29
C ALA A 236 -8.85 48.46 -0.56
N ALA A 237 -9.36 47.42 -1.24
CA ALA A 237 -10.55 47.49 -2.10
C ALA A 237 -11.86 47.32 -1.32
N CYS A 238 -11.83 46.69 -0.14
CA CYS A 238 -12.96 46.63 0.79
C CYS A 238 -13.07 47.85 1.72
N LYS A 239 -12.73 49.05 1.24
CA LYS A 239 -13.10 50.31 1.88
C LYS A 239 -14.56 50.68 1.60
N SER A 240 -15.46 49.69 1.63
CA SER A 240 -16.86 50.02 1.85
C SER A 240 -17.00 50.36 3.34
N PRO A 241 -17.72 51.42 3.72
CA PRO A 241 -17.91 51.80 5.13
C PRO A 241 -18.54 50.69 6.00
N ASN A 242 -19.06 49.62 5.39
CA ASN A 242 -19.93 48.61 6.00
C ASN A 242 -19.42 47.15 5.86
N CYS A 243 -18.10 46.92 5.78
CA CYS A 243 -17.57 45.56 5.92
C CYS A 243 -17.60 45.15 7.38
N ASN A 244 -18.46 44.18 7.73
CA ASN A 244 -18.51 43.64 9.08
C ASN A 244 -17.38 42.63 9.26
N THR A 245 -16.44 42.95 10.16
CA THR A 245 -15.31 42.07 10.48
C THR A 245 -15.65 41.23 11.71
N VAL A 246 -15.54 39.91 11.58
CA VAL A 246 -15.67 38.96 12.69
C VAL A 246 -14.28 38.47 13.08
N TYR A 247 -13.88 38.72 14.33
CA TYR A 247 -12.62 38.27 14.89
C TYR A 247 -12.81 36.98 15.67
N PHE A 248 -12.09 35.93 15.30
CA PHE A 248 -11.95 34.74 16.13
C PHE A 248 -10.71 34.92 17.02
N ASN A 249 -10.94 35.10 18.32
CA ASN A 249 -9.87 35.05 19.31
C ASN A 249 -9.63 33.59 19.73
N ASN A 250 -8.36 33.19 19.82
CA ASN A 250 -7.97 31.86 20.32
C ASN A 250 -8.29 31.63 21.82
N ALA A 251 -8.99 32.58 22.47
CA ALA A 251 -9.31 32.57 23.88
C ALA A 251 -10.65 31.88 24.24
N VAL A 252 -11.53 31.60 23.27
CA VAL A 252 -12.81 30.90 23.55
C VAL A 252 -12.59 29.39 23.51
N ARG A 253 -11.81 28.89 24.48
CA ARG A 253 -11.57 27.46 24.73
C ARG A 253 -12.49 26.88 25.80
N GLN A 254 -13.43 27.66 26.32
CA GLN A 254 -14.35 27.25 27.37
C GLN A 254 -15.80 27.32 26.89
N ASN A 255 -16.28 26.18 26.39
CA ASN A 255 -17.66 25.70 26.49
C ASN A 255 -18.82 26.63 26.07
N GLU A 256 -18.58 27.60 25.18
CA GLU A 256 -19.64 28.33 24.49
C GLU A 256 -19.75 27.81 23.06
N THR A 257 -20.93 27.32 22.67
CA THR A 257 -21.26 27.10 21.26
C THR A 257 -20.99 28.40 20.51
N ILE A 258 -19.94 28.40 19.67
CA ILE A 258 -19.66 29.49 18.75
C ILE A 258 -20.92 29.71 17.91
N ARG A 259 -21.62 30.83 18.15
CA ARG A 259 -22.77 31.20 17.31
C ARG A 259 -22.25 31.34 15.89
N ASN A 260 -22.81 30.56 14.96
CA ASN A 260 -22.43 30.63 13.56
C ASN A 260 -22.65 32.07 13.06
N PRO A 261 -21.58 32.82 12.73
CA PRO A 261 -21.71 34.20 12.29
C PRO A 261 -22.40 34.32 10.92
N LEU A 262 -22.60 33.19 10.22
CA LEU A 262 -23.32 33.09 8.96
C LEU A 262 -24.82 32.81 9.14
N TYR A 263 -25.31 32.69 10.38
CA TYR A 263 -26.73 32.42 10.65
C TYR A 263 -27.50 33.74 10.79
N ASN A 264 -28.45 34.00 9.90
CA ASN A 264 -29.20 35.25 9.73
C ASN A 264 -28.31 36.49 9.44
N PRO A 265 -27.61 36.56 8.29
CA PRO A 265 -27.06 37.82 7.85
C PRO A 265 -28.21 38.81 7.66
N ASN A 266 -28.14 39.95 8.35
CA ASN A 266 -29.06 41.07 8.15
C ASN A 266 -29.00 41.46 6.66
N SER A 267 -30.14 41.76 6.02
CA SER A 267 -30.25 41.96 4.57
C SER A 267 -29.47 43.17 4.02
N THR A 268 -28.74 43.87 4.88
CA THR A 268 -27.90 45.03 4.61
C THR A 268 -26.39 44.74 4.62
N VAL A 269 -25.95 43.51 4.95
CA VAL A 269 -24.52 43.17 5.03
C VAL A 269 -24.03 42.69 3.66
N SER A 270 -23.30 43.54 2.93
CA SER A 270 -22.80 43.24 1.58
C SER A 270 -21.44 42.51 1.57
N CYS A 271 -20.68 42.54 2.67
CA CYS A 271 -19.37 41.88 2.77
C CYS A 271 -19.08 41.52 4.24
N MET A 272 -18.61 40.29 4.47
CA MET A 272 -18.18 39.81 5.79
C MET A 272 -16.75 39.29 5.68
N GLU A 273 -15.88 39.77 6.57
CA GLU A 273 -14.47 39.36 6.62
C GLU A 273 -14.22 38.60 7.93
N ILE A 274 -13.63 37.42 7.84
CA ILE A 274 -13.30 36.59 8.99
C ILE A 274 -11.80 36.67 9.23
N HIS A 275 -11.41 37.22 10.38
CA HIS A 275 -10.02 37.29 10.81
C HIS A 275 -9.73 36.24 11.87
N PHE A 276 -8.78 35.36 11.56
CA PHE A 276 -8.19 34.46 12.55
C PHE A 276 -7.00 35.19 13.17
N LEU A 277 -7.14 35.61 14.43
CA LEU A 277 -6.04 36.20 15.16
C LEU A 277 -5.00 35.09 15.43
N LYS A 278 -3.73 35.35 15.07
CA LYS A 278 -2.60 34.45 15.40
C LYS A 278 -2.49 34.26 16.90
#